data_AF-A0A940TQI2-F1
#
_entry.id   AF-A0A940TQI2-F1
#
_cell.length_a   1.000
_cell.length_b   1.000
_cell.length_c   1.000
_cell.angle_alpha   90.00
_cell.angle_beta   90.00
_cell.angle_gamma   90.00
#
_symmetry.space_group_name_H-M   'P 1'
#
loop_
_entity.id
_entity.type
_entity.pdbx_description
1 polymer ?
#
loop_
_entity_poly.entity_id
_entity_poly.type
_entity_poly.pdbx_seq_one_letter_code
_entity_poly.pdbx_strand_id
1 'polypeptide(L)' 'MKFGYEDLDVWNRAVEFAVEVIGLVENISTHRRHYRLLEQVEGSSTSISMNIAEGK' A
#
# COMPACT_ATOMS: atom_id res chain seq x y z
N MET A 1 4.61 22.40 -1.58
CA MET A 1 4.60 22.34 -0.10
C MET A 1 4.98 20.92 0.26
N LYS A 2 6.05 20.71 1.01
CA LYS A 2 6.49 19.37 1.44
C LYS A 2 5.79 19.05 2.75
N PHE A 3 5.17 17.89 2.87
CA PHE A 3 4.52 17.50 4.12
C PHE A 3 5.55 16.87 5.07
N GLY A 4 5.46 17.14 6.37
CA GLY A 4 6.47 16.69 7.36
C GLY A 4 6.59 15.16 7.47
N TYR A 5 5.55 14.41 7.08
CA TYR A 5 5.61 12.95 7.03
C TYR A 5 6.44 12.40 5.86
N GLU A 6 6.67 13.18 4.80
CA GLU A 6 7.42 12.74 3.61
C GLU A 6 8.92 12.55 3.92
N ASP A 7 9.43 13.15 4.99
CA ASP A 7 10.80 12.96 5.49
C ASP A 7 10.95 11.72 6.38
N LEU A 8 9.86 10.99 6.66
CA LEU A 8 9.93 9.79 7.48
C LEU A 8 10.30 8.59 6.63
N ASP A 9 11.41 7.92 6.95
CA ASP A 9 11.79 6.67 6.30
C ASP A 9 10.69 5.62 6.36
N VAL A 10 9.94 5.56 7.47
CA VAL A 10 8.83 4.61 7.62
C VAL A 10 7.66 4.92 6.70
N TRP A 11 7.40 6.20 6.40
CA TRP A 11 6.35 6.58 5.45
C TRP A 11 6.76 6.21 4.02
N ASN A 12 8.01 6.53 3.63
CA ASN A 12 8.53 6.16 2.31
C ASN A 12 8.49 4.65 2.09
N ARG A 13 8.92 3.86 3.08
CA ARG A 13 8.84 2.39 3.03
C ARG A 13 7.39 1.86 2.96
N ALA A 14 6.45 2.52 3.61
CA ALA A 14 5.03 2.15 3.52
C ALA A 14 4.45 2.44 2.13
N VAL A 15 4.88 3.52 1.48
CA VAL A 15 4.51 3.81 0.09
C VAL A 15 5.10 2.78 -0.86
N GLU A 16 6.39 2.47 -0.75
CA GLU A 16 7.06 1.43 -1.54
C GLU A 16 6.37 0.07 -1.37
N PHE A 17 6.05 -0.30 -0.12
CA PHE A 17 5.31 -1.53 0.18
C PHE A 17 3.95 -1.59 -0.52
N ALA A 18 3.17 -0.50 -0.50
CA ALA A 18 1.89 -0.45 -1.19
C ALA A 18 2.03 -0.60 -2.72
N VAL A 19 3.06 0.02 -3.31
CA VAL A 19 3.36 -0.11 -4.75
C VAL A 19 3.71 -1.57 -5.10
N GLU A 20 4.56 -2.22 -4.30
CA GLU A 20 4.91 -3.64 -4.51
C GLU A 20 3.69 -4.56 -4.39
N VAL A 21 2.83 -4.33 -3.39
CA VAL A 21 1.60 -5.12 -3.19
C VAL A 21 0.66 -4.98 -4.39
N ILE A 22 0.40 -3.76 -4.86
CA ILE A 22 -0.46 -3.52 -6.02
C ILE A 22 0.13 -4.21 -7.26
N GLY A 23 1.44 -4.05 -7.50
CA GLY A 23 2.11 -4.72 -8.61
C GLY A 23 2.03 -6.25 -8.53
N LEU A 24 2.10 -6.83 -7.34
CA LEU A 24 1.94 -8.28 -7.15
C LEU A 24 0.49 -8.72 -7.39
N VAL A 25 -0.49 -7.96 -6.91
CA VAL A 25 -1.92 -8.25 -7.09
C VAL A 25 -2.30 -8.21 -8.57
N GLU A 26 -1.83 -7.22 -9.33
CA GLU A 26 -2.07 -7.10 -10.78
C GLU A 26 -1.56 -8.31 -11.58
N ASN A 27 -0.50 -8.96 -11.10
CA ASN A 27 0.17 -10.06 -11.79
C ASN A 27 -0.20 -11.46 -11.24
N ILE A 28 -1.06 -11.54 -10.20
CA ILE A 28 -1.47 -12.82 -9.64
C ILE A 28 -2.32 -13.61 -10.65
N SER A 29 -1.85 -14.81 -10.99
CA SER A 29 -2.54 -15.76 -11.85
C SER A 29 -2.79 -17.06 -11.08
N THR A 30 -4.02 -17.23 -10.62
CA THR A 30 -4.47 -18.44 -9.91
C THR A 30 -5.69 -19.04 -10.59
N HIS A 31 -5.87 -20.36 -10.46
CA HIS A 31 -7.01 -21.07 -11.06
C HIS A 31 -8.36 -20.48 -10.63
N ARG A 32 -8.49 -20.10 -9.34
CA ARG A 32 -9.62 -19.33 -8.81
C ARG A 32 -9.23 -17.85 -8.74
N ARG A 33 -10.09 -16.97 -9.22
CA ARG A 33 -9.88 -15.52 -9.07
C ARG A 33 -10.39 -15.06 -7.70
N HIS A 34 -9.49 -14.47 -6.91
CA HIS A 34 -9.74 -14.05 -5.53
C HIS A 34 -10.00 -12.53 -5.42
N TYR A 35 -10.78 -11.97 -6.34
CA TYR A 35 -10.96 -10.51 -6.50
C TYR A 35 -11.18 -9.76 -5.18
N ARG A 36 -12.15 -10.19 -4.35
CA ARG A 36 -12.42 -9.54 -3.06
C ARG A 36 -11.21 -9.55 -2.12
N LEU A 37 -10.46 -10.66 -2.06
CA LEU A 37 -9.28 -10.74 -1.19
C LEU A 37 -8.19 -9.80 -1.70
N LEU A 38 -7.99 -9.77 -3.02
CA LEU A 38 -7.00 -8.94 -3.68
C LEU A 38 -7.28 -7.45 -3.48
N GLU A 39 -8.52 -7.00 -3.71
CA GLU A 39 -8.94 -5.61 -3.45
C GLU A 39 -8.75 -5.18 -1.99
N GLN A 40 -9.00 -6.10 -1.03
CA GLN A 40 -8.78 -5.82 0.40
C GLN A 40 -7.29 -5.73 0.75
N VAL A 41 -6.44 -6.50 0.07
CA VAL A 41 -4.99 -6.44 0.24
C VAL A 41 -4.45 -5.11 -0.31
N GLU A 42 -4.89 -4.66 -1.49
CA GLU A 42 -4.55 -3.34 -2.03
C GLU A 42 -4.96 -2.21 -1.07
N GLY A 43 -6.22 -2.22 -0.61
CA GLY A 43 -6.72 -1.21 0.32
C GLY A 43 -5.99 -1.21 1.67
N SER A 44 -5.72 -2.38 2.25
CA SER A 44 -5.00 -2.47 3.52
C SER A 44 -3.53 -2.05 3.41
N SER A 45 -2.86 -2.31 2.28
CA SER A 45 -1.47 -1.91 2.07
C SER A 45 -1.31 -0.39 1.96
N THR A 46 -2.19 0.29 1.21
CA THR A 46 -2.20 1.76 1.06
C THR A 46 -2.58 2.47 2.37
N SER A 47 -3.41 1.84 3.20
CA SER A 47 -3.83 2.38 4.49
C SER A 47 -2.66 2.68 5.44
N ILE A 48 -1.56 1.94 5.34
CA ILE A 48 -0.39 2.11 6.22
C ILE A 48 0.24 3.50 6.05
N SER A 49 0.53 3.92 4.82
CA SER A 49 1.13 5.23 4.55
C SER A 49 0.16 6.37 4.88
N MET A 50 -1.14 6.17 4.63
CA MET A 50 -2.17 7.15 5.01
C MET A 50 -2.27 7.35 6.52
N ASN A 51 -2.26 6.27 7.32
CA ASN A 51 -2.30 6.38 8.77
C ASN A 51 -1.02 7.00 9.36
N ILE A 52 0.14 6.74 8.77
CA ILE A 52 1.39 7.41 9.17
C ILE A 52 1.31 8.91 8.89
N ALA A 53 0.77 9.30 7.72
CA ALA A 53 0.60 10.69 7.34
C ALA A 53 -0.43 11.42 8.23
N GLU A 54 -1.51 10.75 8.61
CA GLU A 54 -2.55 11.31 9.50
C GLU A 54 -2.03 11.51 10.93
N GLY A 55 -1.20 10.59 11.44
CA GLY A 55 -0.68 10.65 12.81
C GLY A 55 0.52 11.59 13.02
N LYS A 56 0.96 12.30 11.98
CA LYS A 56 2.20 13.08 11.97
C LYS A 56 2.01 14.56 11.71
#